data_AF-A0A427B7M6-F1
#
_entry.id   AF-A0A427B7M6-F1
#
_cell.length_a   1.000
_cell.length_b   1.000
_cell.length_c   1.000
_cell.angle_alpha   90.00
_cell.angle_beta   90.00
_cell.angle_gamma   90.00
#
_symmetry.space_group_name_H-M   'P 1'
#
loop_
_entity.id
_entity.type
_entity.pdbx_description
1 polymer ?
#
loop_
_entity_poly.entity_id
_entity_poly.type
_entity_poly.pdbx_seq_one_letter_code
_entity_poly.pdbx_strand_id
1 'polypeptide(L)'
;MTAMASAIVPESTSSPSSPRPVITLSKPKKKRPAVKNVKAIRAIRSLFRSFPILTPTCRFHATLPRCSRAADGHIKGATRATGTLFGKRKSRITLAIQENPRGVPILLLELAIPTGKFMQEMGSDHLRVALECEKAADKTKLLEEPLWTAFINGRKIGYGVKREPSETDLEIMQLLYTVSTGAGVLPDNMTDAVEGETTYMRAYFDRVVGSKDSETLYMMNPDGNSGPELSIFFVRV
;
A
#
# COMPACT_ATOMS: atom_id res chain seq x y z
N MET A 1 -15.92 22.93 71.71
CA MET A 1 -15.67 21.47 71.66
C MET A 1 -15.74 21.05 70.21
N THR A 2 -14.60 20.66 69.68
CA THR A 2 -14.34 20.23 68.30
C THR A 2 -14.90 18.82 68.09
N ALA A 3 -15.61 18.56 66.99
CA ALA A 3 -15.95 17.21 66.56
C ALA A 3 -15.54 17.02 65.10
N MET A 4 -14.54 16.15 64.88
CA MET A 4 -14.09 15.71 63.56
C MET A 4 -15.07 14.67 63.01
N ALA A 5 -15.43 14.79 61.73
CA ALA A 5 -16.13 13.76 60.99
C ALA A 5 -15.14 13.04 60.06
N SER A 6 -15.05 11.73 60.23
CA SER A 6 -14.13 10.81 59.56
C SER A 6 -14.57 10.52 58.12
N ALA A 7 -13.59 10.37 57.23
CA ALA A 7 -13.76 10.08 55.81
C ALA A 7 -14.16 8.61 55.56
N ILE A 8 -15.02 8.39 54.56
CA ILE A 8 -15.27 7.06 53.96
C ILE A 8 -14.96 7.17 52.47
N VAL A 9 -13.92 6.45 52.04
CA VAL A 9 -13.54 6.26 50.63
C VAL A 9 -14.22 4.99 50.12
N PRO A 10 -14.96 5.00 49.00
CA PRO A 10 -15.45 3.77 48.41
C PRO A 10 -14.39 3.15 47.50
N GLU A 11 -14.16 1.86 47.73
CA GLU A 11 -13.24 0.97 47.04
C GLU A 11 -13.73 0.67 45.61
N SER A 12 -12.84 0.83 44.62
CA SER A 12 -13.15 0.59 43.21
C SER A 12 -12.92 -0.88 42.85
N THR A 13 -13.99 -1.58 42.47
CA THR A 13 -13.95 -2.94 41.95
C THR A 13 -13.54 -2.91 40.48
N SER A 14 -12.39 -3.53 40.15
CA SER A 14 -11.90 -3.68 38.79
C SER A 14 -12.50 -4.93 38.13
N SER A 15 -13.15 -4.74 36.97
CA SER A 15 -13.65 -5.81 36.11
C SER A 15 -12.52 -6.44 35.28
N PRO A 16 -12.55 -7.76 35.00
CA PRO A 16 -11.47 -8.46 34.31
C PRO A 16 -11.43 -8.15 32.81
N SER A 17 -10.24 -7.82 32.29
CA SER A 17 -9.98 -7.61 30.87
C SER A 17 -10.01 -8.94 30.10
N SER A 18 -10.67 -8.93 28.94
CA SER A 18 -10.69 -10.08 28.02
C SER A 18 -9.29 -10.36 27.45
N PRO A 19 -8.89 -11.64 27.25
CA PRO A 19 -7.57 -11.97 26.73
C PRO A 19 -7.39 -11.49 25.29
N ARG A 20 -6.30 -10.74 25.03
CA ARG A 20 -5.92 -10.29 23.68
C ARG A 20 -5.60 -11.50 22.79
N PRO A 21 -6.01 -11.51 21.51
CA PRO A 21 -5.71 -12.60 20.60
C PRO A 21 -4.21 -12.65 20.27
N VAL A 22 -3.64 -13.86 20.24
CA VAL A 22 -2.23 -14.09 19.87
C VAL A 22 -2.02 -13.73 18.40
N ILE A 23 -1.02 -12.89 18.10
CA ILE A 23 -0.68 -12.49 16.73
C ILE A 23 -0.12 -13.70 15.96
N THR A 24 -0.79 -14.10 14.88
CA THR A 24 -0.41 -15.26 14.03
C THR A 24 0.20 -14.86 12.67
N LEU A 25 0.53 -13.57 12.49
CA LEU A 25 1.07 -13.04 11.24
C LEU A 25 2.39 -13.72 10.86
N SER A 26 2.48 -14.24 9.64
CA SER A 26 3.70 -14.86 9.15
C SER A 26 4.77 -13.82 8.87
N LYS A 27 6.01 -14.03 9.33
CA LYS A 27 7.12 -13.14 8.93
C LYS A 27 7.30 -13.14 7.41
N PRO A 28 7.63 -11.99 6.79
CA PRO A 28 7.90 -11.94 5.36
C PRO A 28 9.03 -12.91 5.02
N LYS A 29 8.78 -13.79 4.04
CA LYS A 29 9.80 -14.73 3.56
C LYS A 29 10.84 -13.92 2.77
N LYS A 30 12.05 -13.78 3.32
CA LYS A 30 13.21 -13.26 2.56
C LYS A 30 13.49 -14.21 1.39
N LYS A 31 12.96 -13.92 0.19
CA LYS A 31 13.37 -14.63 -1.03
C LYS A 31 14.82 -14.29 -1.31
N ARG A 32 15.73 -15.26 -1.14
CA ARG A 32 17.09 -15.17 -1.66
C ARG A 32 17.01 -15.06 -3.19
N PRO A 33 17.72 -14.13 -3.85
CA PRO A 33 17.72 -14.08 -5.30
C PRO A 33 18.36 -15.36 -5.83
N ALA A 34 17.63 -16.10 -6.67
CA ALA A 34 18.19 -17.21 -7.42
C ALA A 34 19.15 -16.61 -8.47
N VAL A 35 20.45 -16.83 -8.28
CA VAL A 35 21.49 -16.47 -9.25
C VAL A 35 21.27 -17.33 -10.50
N LYS A 36 20.65 -16.75 -11.53
CA LYS A 36 20.60 -17.37 -12.86
C LYS A 36 21.86 -16.94 -13.60
N ASN A 37 22.75 -17.91 -13.86
CA ASN A 37 23.89 -17.73 -14.74
C ASN A 37 23.40 -17.50 -16.18
N VAL A 38 23.38 -16.24 -16.62
CA VAL A 38 23.17 -15.90 -18.03
C VAL A 38 24.52 -16.00 -18.72
N LYS A 39 24.77 -17.13 -19.41
CA LYS A 39 25.91 -17.26 -20.30
C LYS A 39 25.73 -16.33 -21.50
N ALA A 40 26.78 -15.58 -21.79
CA ALA A 40 26.91 -14.65 -22.90
C ALA A 40 26.60 -15.33 -24.26
N ILE A 41 25.81 -14.66 -25.09
CA ILE A 41 25.86 -14.87 -26.54
C ILE A 41 26.36 -13.58 -27.18
N ARG A 42 27.49 -13.74 -27.86
CA ARG A 42 28.32 -12.75 -28.52
C ARG A 42 27.75 -12.41 -29.90
N ALA A 43 27.99 -11.16 -30.31
CA ALA A 43 27.57 -10.49 -31.53
C ALA A 43 27.81 -11.23 -32.85
N ILE A 44 26.94 -10.95 -33.84
CA ILE A 44 27.29 -10.98 -35.27
C ILE A 44 26.89 -9.65 -35.91
N ARG A 45 27.77 -9.24 -36.83
CA ARG A 45 28.04 -7.92 -37.41
C ARG A 45 26.94 -7.39 -38.34
N SER A 46 26.77 -6.07 -38.29
CA SER A 46 26.80 -5.12 -39.43
C SER A 46 26.77 -5.73 -40.83
N LEU A 47 25.80 -5.32 -41.65
CA LEU A 47 25.99 -4.66 -42.95
C LEU A 47 24.61 -4.22 -43.48
N PHE A 48 24.52 -2.94 -43.88
CA PHE A 48 23.73 -2.36 -44.98
C PHE A 48 23.25 -0.94 -44.63
N ARG A 49 24.13 0.00 -44.98
CA ARG A 49 23.81 1.41 -45.22
C ARG A 49 23.14 1.51 -46.60
N SER A 50 21.94 2.09 -46.67
CA SER A 50 21.54 3.10 -47.68
C SER A 50 20.01 3.35 -47.64
N PHE A 51 19.62 4.62 -47.46
CA PHE A 51 18.26 5.19 -47.45
C PHE A 51 17.52 5.01 -48.81
N PRO A 52 16.18 5.15 -48.90
CA PRO A 52 15.51 6.46 -48.90
C PRO A 52 14.20 6.56 -48.06
N ILE A 53 13.89 7.81 -47.72
CA ILE A 53 12.66 8.32 -47.11
C ILE A 53 11.46 8.05 -48.02
N LEU A 54 10.40 7.40 -47.49
CA LEU A 54 9.04 7.40 -48.03
C LEU A 54 8.05 7.07 -46.89
N THR A 55 7.14 7.98 -46.59
CA THR A 55 5.91 7.79 -45.79
C THR A 55 4.70 8.01 -46.73
N PRO A 56 3.44 7.75 -46.33
CA PRO A 56 2.81 6.54 -45.79
C PRO A 56 1.52 6.16 -46.61
N THR A 57 0.56 5.42 -46.01
CA THR A 57 -0.78 4.95 -46.51
C THR A 57 -0.76 3.54 -47.15
N CYS A 58 -1.66 2.57 -46.92
CA CYS A 58 -3.03 2.56 -46.39
C CYS A 58 -3.43 1.13 -45.91
N ARG A 59 -4.25 1.08 -44.84
CA ARG A 59 -5.35 0.14 -44.53
C ARG A 59 -5.15 -1.39 -44.67
N PHE A 60 -4.93 -2.04 -43.54
CA PHE A 60 -5.32 -3.45 -43.35
C PHE A 60 -6.67 -3.52 -42.64
N HIS A 61 -7.71 -3.90 -43.38
CA HIS A 61 -8.95 -4.44 -42.82
C HIS A 61 -8.65 -5.90 -42.43
N ALA A 62 -8.29 -6.13 -41.17
CA ALA A 62 -8.22 -7.46 -40.58
C ALA A 62 -9.28 -7.54 -39.49
N THR A 63 -10.32 -8.32 -39.75
CA THR A 63 -11.32 -8.74 -38.76
C THR A 63 -10.62 -9.43 -37.60
N LEU A 64 -10.49 -8.73 -36.47
CA LEU A 64 -10.01 -9.31 -35.23
C LEU A 64 -11.02 -10.38 -34.75
N PRO A 65 -10.59 -11.62 -34.45
CA PRO A 65 -11.43 -12.53 -33.71
C PRO A 65 -11.66 -11.93 -32.33
N ARG A 66 -12.94 -11.70 -32.02
CA ARG A 66 -13.45 -11.28 -30.72
C ARG A 66 -13.08 -12.35 -29.69
N CYS A 67 -11.87 -12.27 -29.14
CA CYS A 67 -11.47 -13.06 -28.00
C CYS A 67 -11.93 -12.33 -26.75
N SER A 68 -13.22 -12.48 -26.44
CA SER A 68 -13.78 -12.19 -25.12
C SER A 68 -13.23 -13.23 -24.13
N ARG A 69 -11.96 -13.13 -23.78
CA ARG A 69 -11.47 -13.66 -22.51
C ARG A 69 -11.50 -12.48 -21.56
N ALA A 70 -12.34 -12.55 -20.54
CA ALA A 70 -12.34 -11.60 -19.43
C ALA A 70 -10.88 -11.36 -19.04
N ALA A 71 -10.38 -10.15 -19.34
CA ALA A 71 -9.04 -9.78 -19.01
C ALA A 71 -9.01 -9.68 -17.49
N ASP A 72 -8.49 -10.72 -16.84
CA ASP A 72 -7.92 -10.59 -15.52
C ASP A 72 -7.00 -9.35 -15.62
N GLY A 73 -7.39 -8.25 -14.96
CA GLY A 73 -6.80 -6.92 -15.10
C GLY A 73 -5.36 -6.84 -14.59
N HIS A 74 -4.70 -7.99 -14.50
CA HIS A 74 -3.37 -8.18 -14.00
C HIS A 74 -2.32 -7.79 -15.05
N ILE A 75 -1.45 -6.87 -14.67
CA ILE A 75 -0.33 -6.40 -15.49
C ILE A 75 0.68 -7.53 -15.65
N LYS A 76 0.97 -7.93 -16.89
CA LYS A 76 1.94 -8.99 -17.19
C LYS A 76 3.31 -8.68 -16.58
N GLY A 77 3.78 -9.55 -15.69
CA GLY A 77 5.07 -9.39 -15.01
C GLY A 77 5.02 -8.59 -13.70
N ALA A 78 3.85 -8.05 -13.34
CA ALA A 78 3.63 -7.52 -11.99
C ALA A 78 3.57 -8.64 -10.97
N THR A 79 3.92 -8.31 -9.73
CA THR A 79 3.70 -9.20 -8.58
C THR A 79 2.48 -8.71 -7.82
N ARG A 80 1.67 -9.64 -7.29
CA ARG A 80 0.52 -9.27 -6.47
C ARG A 80 0.98 -8.87 -5.06
N ALA A 81 0.49 -7.75 -4.57
CA ALA A 81 0.64 -7.30 -3.19
C ALA A 81 -0.74 -7.01 -2.57
N THR A 82 -0.81 -6.94 -1.25
CA THR A 82 -2.00 -6.48 -0.51
C THR A 82 -1.66 -5.14 0.12
N GLY A 83 -2.44 -4.10 -0.21
CA GLY A 83 -2.35 -2.79 0.41
C GLY A 83 -3.51 -2.58 1.36
N THR A 84 -3.23 -2.02 2.53
CA THR A 84 -4.24 -1.62 3.51
C THR A 84 -4.01 -0.17 3.91
N LEU A 85 -4.99 0.68 3.68
CA LEU A 85 -5.04 2.07 4.12
C LEU A 85 -5.95 2.15 5.33
N PHE A 86 -5.46 2.64 6.46
CA PHE A 86 -6.24 2.67 7.69
C PHE A 86 -5.87 3.85 8.59
N GLY A 87 -6.79 4.23 9.46
CA GLY A 87 -6.59 5.28 10.45
C GLY A 87 -7.89 5.80 11.03
N LYS A 88 -7.79 6.53 12.15
CA LYS A 88 -8.93 7.26 12.71
C LYS A 88 -9.23 8.48 11.86
N ARG A 89 -10.50 8.88 11.78
CA ARG A 89 -10.97 9.97 10.89
C ARG A 89 -10.17 11.27 11.00
N LYS A 90 -9.82 11.68 12.23
CA LYS A 90 -9.08 12.92 12.53
C LYS A 90 -7.55 12.72 12.55
N SER A 91 -7.08 11.49 12.64
CA SER A 91 -5.66 11.14 12.69
C SER A 91 -5.10 10.97 11.28
N ARG A 92 -3.77 10.96 11.18
CA ARG A 92 -3.06 10.69 9.93
C ARG A 92 -3.35 9.28 9.41
N ILE A 93 -3.39 9.15 8.09
CA ILE A 93 -3.60 7.86 7.45
C ILE A 93 -2.30 7.06 7.40
N THR A 94 -2.41 5.76 7.62
CA THR A 94 -1.32 4.79 7.48
C THR A 94 -1.56 3.91 6.27
N LEU A 95 -0.53 3.76 5.43
CA LEU A 95 -0.47 2.78 4.35
C LEU A 95 0.40 1.60 4.79
N ALA A 96 -0.17 0.40 4.81
CA ALA A 96 0.55 -0.85 4.99
C ALA A 96 0.55 -1.67 3.70
N ILE A 97 1.71 -2.23 3.35
CA ILE A 97 1.86 -3.14 2.21
C ILE A 97 2.33 -4.50 2.71
N GLN A 98 1.64 -5.56 2.30
CA GLN A 98 1.98 -6.94 2.59
C GLN A 98 2.20 -7.72 1.28
N GLU A 99 3.27 -8.52 1.19
CA GLU A 99 3.45 -9.45 0.05
C GLU A 99 2.44 -10.61 0.10
N ASN A 100 2.08 -11.01 1.32
CA ASN A 100 1.06 -11.99 1.60
C ASN A 100 0.04 -11.33 2.53
N PRO A 101 -1.27 -11.37 2.25
CA PRO A 101 -2.31 -10.78 3.12
C PRO A 101 -2.23 -11.24 4.59
N ARG A 102 -1.57 -12.37 4.84
CA ARG A 102 -1.41 -13.03 6.15
C ARG A 102 -0.08 -12.74 6.83
N GLY A 103 0.79 -11.96 6.19
CA GLY A 103 2.14 -11.70 6.65
C GLY A 103 2.29 -10.37 7.39
N VAL A 104 3.42 -10.16 8.07
CA VAL A 104 3.78 -8.84 8.60
C VAL A 104 4.00 -7.88 7.42
N PRO A 105 3.54 -6.62 7.50
CA PRO A 105 3.76 -5.64 6.44
C PRO A 105 5.25 -5.43 6.15
N ILE A 106 5.58 -5.34 4.86
CA ILE A 106 6.94 -5.03 4.38
C ILE A 106 7.20 -3.52 4.34
N LEU A 107 6.13 -2.72 4.28
CA LEU A 107 6.17 -1.27 4.39
C LEU A 107 5.00 -0.84 5.25
N LEU A 108 5.27 0.08 6.16
CA LEU A 108 4.25 0.79 6.91
C LEU A 108 4.63 2.28 6.91
N LEU A 109 3.77 3.09 6.30
CA LEU A 109 4.04 4.50 6.00
C LEU A 109 2.92 5.38 6.56
N GLU A 110 3.27 6.28 7.46
CA GLU A 110 2.34 7.29 7.99
C GLU A 110 2.42 8.54 7.11
N LEU A 111 1.31 8.90 6.46
CA LEU A 111 1.21 10.08 5.60
C LEU A 111 0.73 11.29 6.40
N ALA A 112 1.32 12.46 6.18
CA ALA A 112 0.95 13.73 6.82
C ALA A 112 -0.40 14.31 6.33
N ILE A 113 -1.38 13.45 6.03
CA ILE A 113 -2.74 13.81 5.62
C ILE A 113 -3.75 13.12 6.56
N PRO A 114 -4.76 13.84 7.09
CA PRO A 114 -5.81 13.22 7.88
C PRO A 114 -6.57 12.15 7.09
N THR A 115 -6.92 11.05 7.73
CA THR A 115 -7.62 9.90 7.11
C THR A 115 -8.93 10.33 6.47
N GLY A 116 -9.73 11.16 7.14
CA GLY A 116 -10.99 11.65 6.58
C GLY A 116 -10.80 12.44 5.26
N LYS A 117 -9.71 13.22 5.16
CA LYS A 117 -9.38 13.97 3.94
C LYS A 117 -8.88 13.05 2.83
N PHE A 118 -8.03 12.07 3.16
CA PHE A 118 -7.57 11.08 2.19
C PHE A 118 -8.72 10.25 1.61
N MET A 119 -9.64 9.80 2.48
CA MET A 119 -10.82 9.03 2.05
C MET A 119 -11.77 9.87 1.18
N GLN A 120 -11.83 11.18 1.37
CA GLN A 120 -12.55 12.09 0.49
C GLN A 120 -11.90 12.18 -0.90
N GLU A 121 -10.57 12.28 -0.98
CA GLU A 121 -9.84 12.26 -2.26
C GLU A 121 -10.00 10.91 -2.99
N MET A 122 -10.08 9.80 -2.25
CA MET A 122 -10.44 8.48 -2.79
C MET A 122 -11.86 8.41 -3.36
N GLY A 123 -12.78 9.29 -2.96
CA GLY A 123 -14.13 9.38 -3.54
C GLY A 123 -14.16 10.00 -4.94
N SER A 124 -13.02 10.53 -5.42
CA SER A 124 -12.87 10.97 -6.80
C SER A 124 -12.62 9.79 -7.75
N ASP A 125 -12.78 10.02 -9.05
CA ASP A 125 -12.66 8.99 -10.09
C ASP A 125 -11.26 8.31 -10.10
N HIS A 126 -10.20 9.08 -9.84
CA HIS A 126 -8.81 8.60 -9.84
C HIS A 126 -7.97 9.26 -8.74
N LEU A 127 -7.24 8.47 -7.95
CA LEU A 127 -6.29 8.93 -6.94
C LEU A 127 -4.86 8.48 -7.25
N ARG A 128 -3.98 9.45 -7.55
CA ARG A 128 -2.55 9.19 -7.78
C ARG A 128 -1.72 9.72 -6.61
N VAL A 129 -1.14 8.81 -5.85
CA VAL A 129 -0.22 9.14 -4.76
C VAL A 129 1.20 8.97 -5.26
N ALA A 130 2.01 10.03 -5.24
CA ALA A 130 3.44 9.94 -5.50
C ALA A 130 4.23 10.17 -4.22
N LEU A 131 5.20 9.31 -3.97
CA LEU A 131 6.10 9.32 -2.83
C LEU A 131 7.51 9.47 -3.38
N GLU A 132 8.08 10.64 -3.17
CA GLU A 132 9.39 11.01 -3.69
C GLU A 132 10.42 11.08 -2.57
N CYS A 133 11.59 10.48 -2.75
CA CYS A 133 12.73 10.63 -1.86
C CYS A 133 13.96 11.03 -2.65
N GLU A 134 14.88 11.76 -2.03
CA GLU A 134 16.15 12.10 -2.67
C GLU A 134 17.07 10.89 -2.72
N LYS A 135 17.89 10.83 -3.76
CA LYS A 135 18.91 9.80 -3.90
C LYS A 135 20.07 9.99 -2.92
N ALA A 136 20.01 9.28 -1.80
CA ALA A 136 21.15 9.14 -0.90
C ALA A 136 22.27 8.29 -1.53
N ALA A 137 23.50 8.47 -1.04
CA ALA A 137 24.66 7.66 -1.44
C ALA A 137 24.54 6.18 -1.00
N ASP A 138 23.64 5.90 -0.07
CA ASP A 138 23.44 4.59 0.52
C ASP A 138 22.75 3.60 -0.43
N LYS A 139 23.10 2.32 -0.27
CA LYS A 139 22.49 1.21 -1.03
C LYS A 139 21.15 0.77 -0.44
N THR A 140 20.40 1.70 0.15
CA THR A 140 19.09 1.46 0.76
C THR A 140 18.11 1.01 -0.32
N LYS A 141 17.30 -0.01 -0.01
CA LYS A 141 16.23 -0.43 -0.92
C LYS A 141 15.15 0.65 -0.97
N LEU A 142 14.48 0.79 -2.10
CA LEU A 142 13.49 1.86 -2.29
C LEU A 142 12.44 1.91 -1.17
N LEU A 143 11.77 0.80 -0.83
CA LEU A 143 10.78 0.76 0.26
C LEU A 143 11.38 0.79 1.69
N GLU A 144 12.71 0.86 1.81
CA GLU A 144 13.40 1.01 3.09
C GLU A 144 13.74 2.48 3.40
N GLU A 145 13.45 3.40 2.49
CA GLU A 145 13.68 4.82 2.72
C GLU A 145 12.81 5.34 3.87
N PRO A 146 13.40 6.10 4.82
CA PRO A 146 12.73 6.51 6.05
C PRO A 146 11.74 7.66 5.83
N LEU A 147 11.98 8.50 4.83
CA LEU A 147 11.26 9.75 4.61
C LEU A 147 10.92 9.94 3.13
N TRP A 148 9.68 10.34 2.89
CA TRP A 148 9.11 10.57 1.58
C TRP A 148 8.43 11.93 1.55
N THR A 149 8.55 12.66 0.45
CA THR A 149 7.66 13.77 0.13
C THR A 149 6.44 13.19 -0.57
N ALA A 150 5.25 13.48 -0.05
CA ALA A 150 4.01 12.92 -0.54
C ALA A 150 3.25 13.93 -1.40
N PHE A 151 2.76 13.45 -2.54
CA PHE A 151 1.93 14.21 -3.47
C PHE A 151 0.65 13.43 -3.76
N ILE A 152 -0.47 14.14 -3.87
CA ILE A 152 -1.74 13.60 -4.36
C ILE A 152 -2.13 14.36 -5.60
N ASN A 153 -2.31 13.66 -6.72
CA ASN A 153 -2.69 14.24 -8.01
C ASN A 153 -1.80 15.44 -8.40
N GLY A 154 -0.49 15.32 -8.16
CA GLY A 154 0.52 16.35 -8.43
C GLY A 154 0.63 17.47 -7.39
N ARG A 155 -0.25 17.51 -6.38
CA ARG A 155 -0.19 18.50 -5.29
C ARG A 155 0.59 17.95 -4.10
N LYS A 156 1.60 18.67 -3.61
CA LYS A 156 2.34 18.31 -2.39
C LYS A 156 1.40 18.35 -1.19
N ILE A 157 1.23 17.22 -0.51
CA ILE A 157 0.37 17.08 0.68
C ILE A 157 1.15 17.08 2.00
N GLY A 158 2.47 16.87 1.95
CA GLY A 158 3.34 16.82 3.11
C GLY A 158 4.39 15.75 2.97
N TYR A 159 4.65 15.04 4.07
CA TYR A 159 5.64 13.96 4.13
C TYR A 159 4.97 12.62 4.46
N GLY A 160 5.60 11.53 4.04
CA GLY A 160 5.34 10.17 4.48
C GLY A 160 6.54 9.67 5.28
N VAL A 161 6.32 9.14 6.47
CA VAL A 161 7.40 8.61 7.32
C VAL A 161 7.24 7.11 7.45
N LYS A 162 8.29 6.37 7.12
CA LYS A 162 8.32 4.93 7.35
C LYS A 162 8.49 4.68 8.85
N ARG A 163 7.71 3.76 9.39
CA ARG A 163 7.84 3.33 10.79
C ARG A 163 7.74 1.82 10.92
N GLU A 164 8.23 1.30 12.04
CA GLU A 164 8.05 -0.10 12.40
C GLU A 164 6.59 -0.37 12.81
N PRO A 165 6.05 -1.57 12.55
CA PRO A 165 4.70 -1.94 12.98
C PRO A 165 4.59 -2.00 14.52
N SER A 166 3.63 -1.26 15.07
CA SER A 166 3.25 -1.35 16.48
C SER A 166 2.36 -2.57 16.76
N GLU A 167 2.12 -2.88 18.04
CA GLU A 167 1.19 -3.96 18.44
C GLU A 167 -0.20 -3.74 17.83
N THR A 168 -0.72 -2.51 17.89
CA THR A 168 -2.01 -2.14 17.30
C THR A 168 -2.05 -2.36 15.79
N ASP A 169 -0.96 -2.04 15.06
CA ASP A 169 -0.94 -2.30 13.62
C ASP A 169 -1.00 -3.79 13.30
N LEU A 170 -0.30 -4.62 14.10
CA LEU A 170 -0.31 -6.07 13.94
C LEU A 170 -1.68 -6.66 14.27
N GLU A 171 -2.38 -6.15 15.29
CA GLU A 171 -3.77 -6.52 15.60
C GLU A 171 -4.72 -6.18 14.45
N ILE A 172 -4.61 -4.99 13.86
CA ILE A 172 -5.38 -4.58 12.67
C ILE A 172 -5.09 -5.52 11.50
N MET A 173 -3.82 -5.81 11.21
CA MET A 173 -3.45 -6.73 10.13
C MET A 173 -3.96 -8.16 10.38
N GLN A 174 -4.01 -8.60 11.64
CA GLN A 174 -4.54 -9.91 12.03
C GLN A 174 -6.06 -9.96 11.86
N LEU A 175 -6.78 -8.89 12.22
CA LEU A 175 -8.23 -8.81 12.04
C LEU A 175 -8.62 -8.83 10.56
N LEU A 176 -7.82 -8.17 9.72
CA LEU A 176 -8.02 -8.10 8.27
C LEU A 176 -7.51 -9.33 7.51
N TYR A 177 -7.01 -10.36 8.20
CA TYR A 177 -6.45 -11.57 7.60
C TYR A 177 -7.41 -12.27 6.62
N THR A 178 -8.71 -12.31 6.95
CA THR A 178 -9.76 -12.94 6.13
C THR A 178 -10.33 -12.00 5.08
N VAL A 179 -10.04 -10.70 5.17
CA VAL A 179 -10.53 -9.69 4.23
C VAL A 179 -9.61 -9.66 3.01
N SER A 180 -10.18 -10.00 1.86
CA SER A 180 -9.44 -10.01 0.58
C SER A 180 -9.42 -8.62 -0.06
N THR A 181 -10.58 -7.99 -0.20
CA THR A 181 -10.75 -6.62 -0.69
C THR A 181 -12.00 -6.04 -0.05
N GLY A 182 -12.00 -4.75 0.29
CA GLY A 182 -13.15 -4.06 0.88
C GLY A 182 -12.74 -2.86 1.73
N ALA A 183 -13.74 -2.07 2.14
CA ALA A 183 -13.58 -0.97 3.06
C ALA A 183 -14.59 -1.08 4.21
N GLY A 184 -14.24 -0.55 5.37
CA GLY A 184 -15.11 -0.62 6.54
C GLY A 184 -14.54 0.08 7.76
N VAL A 185 -15.19 -0.15 8.89
CA VAL A 185 -14.80 0.35 10.21
C VAL A 185 -14.40 -0.84 11.07
N LEU A 186 -13.29 -0.70 11.80
CA LEU A 186 -12.82 -1.69 12.77
C LEU A 186 -13.50 -1.45 14.12
N PRO A 187 -13.83 -2.51 14.87
CA PRO A 187 -14.48 -2.38 16.17
C PRO A 187 -13.58 -1.65 17.19
N ASP A 188 -14.22 -0.88 18.07
CA ASP A 188 -13.59 0.09 18.97
C ASP A 188 -12.83 -0.56 20.15
N ASN A 189 -12.94 -1.88 20.34
CA ASN A 189 -12.29 -2.61 21.44
C ASN A 189 -10.75 -2.73 21.31
N MET A 190 -10.14 -2.13 20.29
CA MET A 190 -8.69 -2.07 20.08
C MET A 190 -8.11 -0.65 20.17
N THR A 191 -8.96 0.36 20.35
CA THR A 191 -8.54 1.77 20.42
C THR A 191 -9.28 2.47 21.56
N ASP A 192 -8.61 3.31 22.35
CA ASP A 192 -9.29 4.06 23.40
C ASP A 192 -10.54 4.76 22.84
N ALA A 193 -11.70 4.47 23.42
CA ALA A 193 -13.04 4.89 22.96
C ALA A 193 -13.20 6.43 22.81
N VAL A 194 -12.22 7.19 23.31
CA VAL A 194 -12.16 8.65 23.27
C VAL A 194 -11.70 9.18 21.90
N GLU A 195 -10.99 8.38 21.10
CA GLU A 195 -10.35 8.85 19.87
C GLU A 195 -11.11 8.52 18.57
N GLY A 196 -12.18 7.73 18.66
CA GLY A 196 -13.11 7.44 17.58
C GLY A 196 -12.73 6.27 16.67
N GLU A 197 -13.69 5.91 15.82
CA GLU A 197 -13.67 4.73 14.94
C GLU A 197 -12.48 4.72 13.97
N THR A 198 -11.79 3.57 13.89
CA THR A 198 -10.72 3.33 12.91
C THR A 198 -11.31 2.81 11.61
N THR A 199 -11.16 3.55 10.52
CA THR A 199 -11.59 3.10 9.20
C THR A 199 -10.46 2.40 8.47
N TYR A 200 -10.80 1.51 7.55
CA TYR A 200 -9.83 0.84 6.69
C TYR A 200 -10.36 0.66 5.27
N MET A 201 -9.42 0.53 4.33
CA MET A 201 -9.64 0.07 2.98
C MET A 201 -8.50 -0.88 2.61
N ARG A 202 -8.85 -2.07 2.15
CA ARG A 202 -7.92 -3.13 1.78
C ARG A 202 -8.19 -3.55 0.35
N ALA A 203 -7.14 -3.67 -0.43
CA ALA A 203 -7.24 -4.10 -1.81
C ALA A 203 -5.99 -4.87 -2.22
N TYR A 204 -6.10 -5.60 -3.32
CA TYR A 204 -4.94 -6.14 -3.99
C TYR A 204 -4.35 -5.10 -4.94
N PHE A 205 -3.04 -5.14 -5.09
CA PHE A 205 -2.30 -4.27 -5.98
C PHE A 205 -1.42 -5.07 -6.91
N ASP A 206 -1.32 -4.61 -8.15
CA ASP A 206 -0.26 -4.97 -9.05
C ASP A 206 0.97 -4.13 -8.77
N ARG A 207 1.96 -4.79 -8.18
CA ARG A 207 3.26 -4.23 -7.86
C ARG A 207 4.19 -4.40 -9.06
N VAL A 208 4.49 -3.29 -9.71
CA VAL A 208 5.40 -3.16 -10.86
C VAL A 208 6.69 -2.51 -10.39
N VAL A 209 7.80 -3.26 -10.46
CA VAL A 209 9.13 -2.71 -10.19
C VAL A 209 9.71 -2.18 -11.48
N GLY A 210 9.81 -0.85 -11.60
CA GLY A 210 10.36 -0.20 -12.79
C GLY A 210 11.89 -0.25 -12.80
N SER A 211 12.52 0.11 -11.67
CA SER A 211 13.98 0.10 -11.51
C SER A 211 14.35 -0.01 -10.03
N LYS A 212 15.65 0.08 -9.71
CA LYS A 212 16.11 0.18 -8.31
C LYS A 212 15.62 1.45 -7.59
N ASP A 213 15.19 2.45 -8.37
CA ASP A 213 14.82 3.80 -7.96
C ASP A 213 13.31 4.05 -8.19
N SER A 214 12.55 3.09 -8.71
CA SER A 214 11.11 3.27 -8.95
C SER A 214 10.29 1.99 -8.80
N GLU A 215 9.16 2.11 -8.11
CA GLU A 215 8.17 1.05 -7.93
C GLU A 215 6.76 1.64 -7.97
N THR A 216 5.79 0.91 -8.52
CA THR A 216 4.42 1.37 -8.63
C THR A 216 3.44 0.28 -8.21
N LEU A 217 2.39 0.69 -7.51
CA LEU A 217 1.29 -0.16 -7.08
C LEU A 217 0.01 0.33 -7.77
N TYR A 218 -0.59 -0.52 -8.60
CA TYR A 218 -1.89 -0.26 -9.23
C TYR A 218 -2.96 -1.07 -8.51
N MET A 219 -3.96 -0.41 -7.95
CA MET A 219 -5.06 -1.11 -7.27
C MET A 219 -5.84 -1.96 -8.26
N MET A 220 -6.09 -3.22 -7.91
CA MET A 220 -6.89 -4.13 -8.70
C MET A 220 -8.35 -4.04 -8.27
N ASN A 221 -9.24 -3.80 -9.25
CA ASN A 221 -10.68 -3.79 -9.06
C ASN A 221 -11.25 -5.17 -9.42
N PRO A 222 -11.72 -5.98 -8.45
CA PRO A 222 -12.21 -7.33 -8.71
C PRO A 222 -13.49 -7.37 -9.56
N ASP A 223 -14.28 -6.29 -9.53
CA ASP A 223 -15.60 -6.24 -10.17
C ASP A 223 -15.56 -5.70 -11.61
N GLY A 224 -14.38 -5.38 -12.14
CA GLY A 224 -14.20 -4.87 -13.51
C GLY A 224 -14.92 -3.55 -13.83
N ASN A 225 -15.48 -2.89 -12.81
CA ASN A 225 -16.27 -1.66 -12.90
C ASN A 225 -15.49 -0.44 -12.36
N SER A 226 -16.02 0.75 -12.64
CA SER A 226 -15.56 2.13 -12.36
C SER A 226 -15.37 2.49 -10.86
N GLY A 227 -14.73 1.63 -10.07
CA GLY A 227 -14.27 1.98 -8.74
C GLY A 227 -13.10 2.97 -8.80
N PRO A 228 -12.87 3.79 -7.75
CA PRO A 228 -11.79 4.77 -7.75
C PRO A 228 -10.45 4.14 -8.12
N GLU A 229 -9.77 4.64 -9.16
CA GLU A 229 -8.47 4.09 -9.55
C GLU A 229 -7.38 4.65 -8.63
N LEU A 230 -6.91 3.83 -7.68
CA LEU A 230 -5.78 4.18 -6.82
C LEU A 230 -4.47 3.67 -7.42
N SER A 231 -3.55 4.59 -7.68
CA SER A 231 -2.16 4.29 -8.05
C SER A 231 -1.19 4.94 -7.06
N ILE A 232 -0.19 4.18 -6.60
CA ILE A 232 0.83 4.65 -5.67
C ILE A 232 2.21 4.48 -6.32
N PHE A 233 2.93 5.58 -6.47
CA PHE A 233 4.26 5.64 -7.09
C PHE A 233 5.31 5.92 -6.02
N PHE A 234 6.33 5.07 -5.94
CA PHE A 234 7.53 5.31 -5.15
C PHE A 234 8.64 5.66 -6.13
N VAL A 235 9.24 6.84 -5.98
CA VAL A 235 10.26 7.33 -6.90
C VAL A 235 11.41 7.94 -6.11
N ARG A 236 12.63 7.54 -6.44
CA ARG A 236 13.84 8.18 -5.97
C ARG A 236 14.33 9.15 -7.04
N VAL A 237 14.36 10.44 -6.70
CA VAL A 237 14.77 11.55 -7.58
C VAL A 237 16.22 11.97 -7.33
#